data_AF-A0A2A4NH30-F1
#
_entry.id   AF-A0A2A4NH30-F1
#
_cell.length_a   1.000
_cell.length_b   1.000
_cell.length_c   1.000
_cell.angle_alpha   90.00
_cell.angle_beta   90.00
_cell.angle_gamma   90.00
#
_symmetry.space_group_name_H-M   'P 1'
#
loop_
_entity.id
_entity.type
_entity.pdbx_description
1 polymer ?
#
loop_
_entity_poly.entity_id
_entity_poly.type
_entity_poly.pdbx_seq_one_letter_code
_entity_poly.pdbx_strand_id
1 'polypeptide(L)'
;MGSMVHQYMNIAAQVDKGPSNGLINVINARNDRGYKHSYTALNNLDGFTKSRIVKLHYYARIGEFLAPGEATPKPEDYNILALGRVLDVANKECEYMKKTFANKCKVDRASAKLIKIGSTNLLQVSARFFFSQKDGIGKINLGQAYTISELPVNLNGKKHYKELSLKSSESARQKYYKTIHSKCERMKRLNSICAIASVNIRSRMGKNHSKMKMSAAVVYSTLTKVKSKSK
;
A
#
# COMPACT_ATOMS: atom_id res chain seq x y z
N MET A 1 35.64 25.23 -12.10
CA MET A 1 34.20 25.09 -12.41
C MET A 1 33.95 23.71 -13.00
N GLY A 2 33.66 22.72 -12.15
CA GLY A 2 33.49 21.33 -12.56
C GLY A 2 32.06 21.06 -13.01
N SER A 3 31.89 20.75 -14.29
CA SER A 3 30.64 20.23 -14.85
C SER A 3 30.34 18.86 -14.21
N MET A 4 29.37 18.81 -13.29
CA MET A 4 28.81 17.55 -12.81
C MET A 4 27.98 16.94 -13.94
N VAL A 5 28.63 16.12 -14.75
CA VAL A 5 27.99 15.20 -15.70
C VAL A 5 27.08 14.29 -14.89
N HIS A 6 25.79 14.63 -14.82
CA HIS A 6 24.76 13.71 -14.37
C HIS A 6 24.77 12.56 -15.39
N GLN A 7 25.28 11.39 -15.00
CA GLN A 7 25.23 10.20 -15.83
C GLN A 7 23.77 9.85 -16.13
N TYR A 8 23.31 10.25 -17.32
CA TYR A 8 22.06 9.84 -17.93
C TYR A 8 22.17 8.37 -18.32
N MET A 9 21.92 7.44 -17.40
CA MET A 9 21.73 6.05 -17.80
C MET A 9 20.32 5.90 -18.36
N ASN A 10 20.23 5.66 -19.66
CA ASN A 10 19.03 5.17 -20.35
C ASN A 10 18.72 3.77 -19.79
N ILE A 11 17.78 3.65 -18.86
CA ILE A 11 17.39 2.34 -18.34
C ILE A 11 16.01 1.99 -18.88
N ALA A 12 16.07 1.28 -20.00
CA ALA A 12 15.01 0.52 -20.65
C ALA A 12 14.14 -0.23 -19.63
N ALA A 13 12.98 0.31 -19.25
CA ALA A 13 11.98 -0.48 -18.53
C ALA A 13 11.11 -1.24 -19.53
N GLN A 14 11.07 -2.57 -19.38
CA GLN A 14 10.15 -3.46 -20.09
C GLN A 14 8.80 -3.40 -19.37
N VAL A 15 7.81 -2.78 -20.02
CA VAL A 15 6.44 -2.77 -19.51
C VAL A 15 5.69 -3.91 -20.20
N ASP A 16 5.78 -5.12 -19.63
CA ASP A 16 5.01 -6.26 -20.13
C ASP A 16 3.53 -6.10 -19.77
N LYS A 17 2.79 -5.46 -20.68
CA LYS A 17 1.53 -5.91 -21.30
C LYS A 17 0.86 -4.74 -22.04
N GLY A 18 1.33 -4.55 -23.26
CA GLY A 18 0.73 -3.83 -24.40
C GLY A 18 1.40 -4.36 -25.67
N PRO A 19 0.85 -4.16 -26.88
CA PRO A 19 1.26 -4.86 -28.11
C PRO A 19 2.65 -4.46 -28.65
N SER A 20 3.52 -3.91 -27.83
CA SER A 20 4.87 -3.51 -28.19
C SER A 20 5.80 -3.65 -26.99
N ASN A 21 6.81 -4.50 -27.16
CA ASN A 21 8.02 -4.63 -26.33
C ASN A 21 8.85 -3.33 -26.38
N GLY A 22 8.26 -2.21 -25.98
CA GLY A 22 8.83 -0.87 -26.11
C GLY A 22 9.59 -0.47 -24.86
N LEU A 23 10.87 -0.14 -25.03
CA LEU A 23 11.70 0.42 -23.96
C LEU A 23 11.24 1.85 -23.67
N ILE A 24 10.87 2.14 -22.43
CA ILE A 24 10.63 3.51 -21.98
C ILE A 24 11.92 4.07 -21.37
N ASN A 25 12.27 5.30 -21.74
CA ASN A 25 13.43 5.97 -21.17
C ASN A 25 13.01 6.70 -19.88
N VAL A 26 13.41 6.14 -18.73
CA VAL A 26 13.12 6.72 -17.41
C VAL A 26 14.39 7.31 -16.81
N ILE A 27 14.39 8.64 -16.69
CA ILE A 27 15.45 9.40 -16.05
C ILE A 27 15.21 9.41 -14.53
N ASN A 28 16.29 9.39 -13.75
CA ASN A 28 16.26 9.42 -12.28
C ASN A 28 15.59 8.17 -11.66
N ALA A 29 15.80 6.99 -12.28
CA ALA A 29 15.27 5.71 -11.83
C ALA A 29 15.99 5.10 -10.61
N ARG A 30 17.14 5.65 -10.22
CA ARG A 30 17.97 5.15 -9.11
C ARG A 30 18.06 6.15 -7.94
N ASN A 31 18.41 5.63 -6.78
CA ASN A 31 18.90 6.34 -5.60
C ASN A 31 20.18 5.63 -5.09
N ASP A 32 20.76 6.11 -4.00
CA ASP A 32 22.01 5.57 -3.42
C ASP A 32 21.91 4.09 -3.01
N ARG A 33 20.69 3.53 -2.95
CA ARG A 33 20.41 2.15 -2.53
C ARG A 33 19.94 1.25 -3.68
N GLY A 34 20.02 1.71 -4.92
CA GLY A 34 19.62 0.97 -6.13
C GLY A 34 18.43 1.61 -6.86
N TYR A 35 17.60 0.80 -7.51
CA TYR A 35 16.42 1.32 -8.20
C TYR A 35 15.40 1.88 -7.19
N LYS A 36 14.81 3.03 -7.53
CA LYS A 36 13.67 3.56 -6.78
C LYS A 36 12.57 2.52 -6.74
N HIS A 37 11.91 2.43 -5.60
CA HIS A 37 10.79 1.50 -5.38
C HIS A 37 9.72 1.69 -6.46
N SER A 38 9.48 2.95 -6.82
CA SER A 38 8.59 3.34 -7.91
C SER A 38 8.98 2.81 -9.28
N TYR A 39 10.27 2.74 -9.62
CA TYR A 39 10.72 2.21 -10.91
C TYR A 39 10.47 0.70 -10.98
N THR A 40 10.80 -0.01 -9.90
CA THR A 40 10.55 -1.46 -9.78
C THR A 40 9.06 -1.79 -9.84
N ALA A 41 8.20 -0.94 -9.25
CA ALA A 41 6.75 -1.10 -9.31
C ALA A 41 6.18 -0.88 -10.72
N LEU A 42 6.82 -0.06 -11.57
CA LEU A 42 6.41 0.20 -12.95
C LEU A 42 6.97 -0.84 -13.94
N ASN A 43 8.20 -1.31 -13.73
CA ASN A 43 8.88 -2.29 -14.60
C ASN A 43 8.36 -3.72 -14.43
N ASN A 44 7.50 -3.97 -13.43
CA ASN A 44 6.92 -5.28 -13.18
C ASN A 44 5.48 -5.16 -12.68
N LEU A 45 4.57 -4.76 -13.58
CA LEU A 45 3.16 -4.52 -13.26
C LEU A 45 2.42 -5.78 -12.83
N ASP A 46 2.72 -6.88 -13.52
CA ASP A 46 2.09 -8.18 -13.33
C ASP A 46 2.85 -9.10 -12.39
N GLY A 47 4.14 -8.85 -12.22
CA GLY A 47 4.97 -9.67 -11.36
C GLY A 47 4.56 -9.50 -9.92
N PHE A 48 4.24 -10.63 -9.33
CA PHE A 48 3.97 -10.81 -7.92
C PHE A 48 5.27 -10.73 -7.11
N THR A 49 6.08 -9.69 -7.32
CA THR A 49 7.40 -9.50 -6.71
C THR A 49 7.35 -8.39 -5.66
N LYS A 50 8.36 -8.35 -4.79
CA LYS A 50 8.46 -7.57 -3.53
C LYS A 50 8.32 -6.03 -3.67
N SER A 51 8.01 -5.52 -4.86
CA SER A 51 7.97 -4.09 -5.23
C SER A 51 6.69 -3.37 -4.83
N ARG A 52 5.64 -4.07 -4.38
CA ARG A 52 4.39 -3.43 -3.96
C ARG A 52 3.91 -4.02 -2.64
N ILE A 53 3.83 -3.17 -1.62
CA ILE A 53 3.60 -3.62 -0.25
C ILE A 53 2.47 -2.86 0.42
N VAL A 54 1.67 -3.58 1.20
CA VAL A 54 0.77 -3.01 2.21
C VAL A 54 1.29 -3.42 3.58
N LYS A 55 1.47 -2.46 4.48
CA LYS A 55 1.76 -2.70 5.89
C LYS A 55 0.55 -2.28 6.71
N LEU A 56 0.00 -3.22 7.47
CA LEU A 56 -1.09 -2.98 8.40
C LEU A 56 -0.61 -3.20 9.83
N HIS A 57 -0.97 -2.26 10.69
CA HIS A 57 -0.79 -2.39 12.12
C HIS A 57 -2.04 -1.85 12.79
N TYR A 58 -2.81 -2.68 13.47
CA TYR A 58 -4.05 -2.23 14.09
C TYR A 58 -4.43 -3.01 15.34
N TYR A 59 -5.45 -2.51 16.04
CA TYR A 59 -6.04 -3.13 17.22
C TYR A 59 -7.38 -3.73 16.81
N ALA A 60 -7.58 -5.01 17.13
CA ALA A 60 -8.78 -5.77 16.85
C ALA A 60 -9.41 -6.25 18.16
N ARG A 61 -10.72 -6.41 18.14
CA ARG A 61 -11.47 -7.10 19.20
C ARG A 61 -11.33 -8.61 19.02
N ILE A 62 -11.44 -9.36 20.11
CA ILE A 62 -11.45 -10.83 20.08
C ILE A 62 -12.51 -11.36 19.09
N GLY A 63 -13.70 -10.77 19.10
CA GLY A 63 -14.78 -11.14 18.17
C GLY A 63 -14.47 -11.01 16.68
N GLU A 64 -13.46 -10.22 16.28
CA GLU A 64 -13.03 -10.13 14.88
C GLU A 64 -12.26 -11.38 14.41
N PHE A 65 -11.79 -12.21 15.35
CA PHE A 65 -11.05 -13.45 15.11
C PHE A 65 -11.96 -14.69 15.16
N LEU A 66 -13.22 -14.53 15.59
CA LEU A 66 -14.19 -15.61 15.70
C LEU A 66 -14.89 -15.87 14.37
N ALA A 67 -15.21 -17.12 14.09
CA ALA A 67 -16.13 -17.50 13.04
C ALA A 67 -17.57 -17.08 13.40
N PRO A 68 -18.46 -16.90 12.41
CA PRO A 68 -19.87 -16.62 12.68
C PRO A 68 -20.49 -17.70 13.58
N GLY A 69 -21.11 -17.29 14.70
CA GLY A 69 -21.73 -18.19 15.67
C GLY A 69 -20.77 -18.84 16.67
N GLU A 70 -19.46 -18.61 16.57
CA GLU A 70 -18.48 -19.14 17.52
C GLU A 70 -18.57 -18.38 18.86
N ALA A 71 -18.57 -19.13 19.96
CA ALA A 71 -18.54 -18.56 21.29
C ALA A 71 -17.20 -17.86 21.55
N THR A 72 -17.20 -16.80 22.36
CA THR A 72 -15.95 -16.17 22.77
C THR A 72 -15.20 -17.13 23.70
N PRO A 73 -13.94 -17.49 23.40
CA PRO A 73 -13.17 -18.40 24.26
C PRO A 73 -12.82 -17.72 25.58
N LYS A 74 -12.25 -18.49 26.52
CA LYS A 74 -11.80 -17.92 27.79
C LYS A 74 -10.57 -17.03 27.59
N PRO A 75 -10.34 -16.03 28.46
CA PRO A 75 -9.22 -15.09 28.31
C PRO A 75 -7.83 -15.75 28.17
N GLU A 76 -7.61 -16.88 28.84
CA GLU A 76 -6.38 -17.68 28.77
C GLU A 76 -6.09 -18.21 27.36
N ASP A 77 -7.13 -18.43 26.54
CA ASP A 77 -7.01 -19.01 25.20
C ASP A 77 -6.86 -17.94 24.10
N TYR A 78 -6.93 -16.65 24.43
CA TYR A 78 -6.89 -15.57 23.43
C TYR A 78 -5.60 -15.54 22.60
N ASN A 79 -4.46 -15.95 23.18
CA ASN A 79 -3.22 -16.07 22.42
C ASN A 79 -3.27 -17.23 21.42
N ILE A 80 -3.89 -18.35 21.79
CA ILE A 80 -4.06 -19.51 20.91
C ILE A 80 -4.99 -19.13 19.75
N LEU A 81 -6.12 -18.48 20.04
CA LEU A 81 -7.03 -17.93 19.03
C LEU A 81 -6.29 -17.00 18.07
N ALA A 82 -5.49 -16.07 18.60
CA ALA A 82 -4.73 -15.11 17.81
C ALA A 82 -3.75 -15.82 16.84
N LEU A 83 -3.00 -16.80 17.32
CA LEU A 83 -2.08 -17.60 16.51
C LEU A 83 -2.80 -18.41 15.43
N GLY A 84 -3.91 -19.06 15.80
CA GLY A 84 -4.67 -19.92 14.89
C GLY A 84 -5.42 -19.16 13.80
N ARG A 85 -5.81 -17.90 14.04
CA ARG A 85 -6.74 -17.15 13.15
C ARG A 85 -6.15 -15.90 12.51
N VAL A 86 -4.95 -15.45 12.88
CA VAL A 86 -4.38 -14.22 12.30
C VAL A 86 -4.22 -14.29 10.79
N LEU A 87 -3.92 -15.47 10.23
CA LEU A 87 -3.84 -15.67 8.79
C LEU A 87 -5.21 -15.53 8.13
N ASP A 88 -6.28 -16.07 8.73
CA ASP A 88 -7.65 -15.91 8.22
C ASP A 88 -8.06 -14.43 8.18
N VAL A 89 -7.77 -13.69 9.24
CA VAL A 89 -8.03 -12.25 9.33
C VAL A 89 -7.23 -11.48 8.28
N ALA A 90 -5.95 -11.81 8.08
CA ALA A 90 -5.12 -11.20 7.04
C ALA A 90 -5.64 -11.55 5.64
N ASN A 91 -6.06 -12.79 5.40
CA ASN A 91 -6.63 -13.20 4.11
C ASN A 91 -7.93 -12.43 3.81
N LYS A 92 -8.80 -12.21 4.80
CA LYS A 92 -9.99 -11.35 4.63
C LYS A 92 -9.62 -9.92 4.19
N GLU A 93 -8.61 -9.32 4.80
CA GLU A 93 -8.09 -8.01 4.38
C GLU A 93 -7.56 -8.04 2.94
N CYS A 94 -6.87 -9.11 2.56
CA CYS A 94 -6.34 -9.32 1.22
C CYS A 94 -7.45 -9.46 0.17
N GLU A 95 -8.55 -10.14 0.49
CA GLU A 95 -9.76 -10.18 -0.35
C GLU A 95 -10.37 -8.79 -0.56
N TYR A 96 -10.42 -7.96 0.48
CA TYR A 96 -10.88 -6.57 0.34
C TYR A 96 -9.95 -5.74 -0.55
N MET A 97 -8.64 -5.93 -0.48
CA MET A 97 -7.69 -5.27 -1.39
C MET A 97 -7.94 -5.71 -2.85
N LYS A 98 -8.18 -7.00 -3.10
CA LYS A 98 -8.51 -7.51 -4.44
C LYS A 98 -9.82 -6.94 -5.00
N LYS A 99 -10.83 -6.75 -4.14
CA LYS A 99 -12.08 -6.11 -4.51
C LYS A 99 -11.93 -4.62 -4.84
N THR A 100 -10.86 -3.97 -4.38
CA THR A 100 -10.71 -2.51 -4.46
C THR A 100 -9.63 -2.04 -5.44
N PHE A 101 -8.36 -2.36 -5.22
CA PHE A 101 -7.25 -1.81 -6.02
C PHE A 101 -6.21 -2.84 -6.46
N ALA A 102 -6.30 -4.10 -6.00
CA ALA A 102 -5.35 -5.15 -6.32
C ALA A 102 -5.96 -6.17 -7.31
N ASN A 103 -5.17 -6.69 -8.24
CA ASN A 103 -5.54 -7.87 -9.04
C ASN A 103 -5.24 -9.14 -8.25
N LYS A 104 -4.01 -9.25 -7.75
CA LYS A 104 -3.55 -10.33 -6.86
C LYS A 104 -3.12 -9.72 -5.53
N CYS A 105 -3.32 -10.45 -4.46
CA CYS A 105 -2.80 -10.12 -3.13
C CYS A 105 -2.38 -11.41 -2.43
N LYS A 106 -1.29 -11.36 -1.64
CA LYS A 106 -0.79 -12.46 -0.81
C LYS A 106 -0.32 -11.89 0.52
N VAL A 107 -0.62 -12.61 1.60
CA VAL A 107 -0.04 -12.37 2.91
C VAL A 107 1.45 -12.77 2.89
N ASP A 108 2.35 -11.82 3.13
CA ASP A 108 3.78 -12.07 3.32
C ASP A 108 4.03 -12.60 4.74
N ARG A 109 3.45 -11.90 5.72
CA ARG A 109 3.49 -12.27 7.13
C ARG A 109 2.33 -11.64 7.88
N ALA A 110 1.83 -12.33 8.88
CA ALA A 110 0.84 -11.81 9.81
C ALA A 110 1.14 -12.31 11.22
N SER A 111 0.88 -11.46 12.22
CA SER A 111 1.07 -11.77 13.63
C SER A 111 0.04 -11.00 14.43
N ALA A 112 -0.42 -11.59 15.52
CA ALA A 112 -1.32 -10.98 16.46
C ALA A 112 -0.81 -11.28 17.86
N LYS A 113 -0.88 -10.29 18.76
CA LYS A 113 -0.53 -10.47 20.16
C LYS A 113 -1.62 -9.92 21.06
N LEU A 114 -1.93 -10.65 22.13
CA LEU A 114 -2.81 -10.15 23.17
C LEU A 114 -2.17 -8.96 23.86
N ILE A 115 -2.99 -7.94 24.07
CA ILE A 115 -2.62 -6.74 24.81
C ILE A 115 -3.80 -6.35 25.69
N LYS A 116 -3.47 -5.94 26.92
CA LYS A 116 -4.45 -5.43 27.88
C LYS A 116 -4.37 -3.91 27.89
N ILE A 117 -5.49 -3.25 27.65
CA ILE A 117 -5.60 -1.80 27.66
C ILE A 117 -6.73 -1.42 28.60
N GLY A 118 -6.37 -0.90 29.77
CA GLY A 118 -7.29 -0.78 30.90
C GLY A 118 -7.84 -2.17 31.28
N SER A 119 -9.17 -2.29 31.31
CA SER A 119 -9.87 -3.55 31.55
C SER A 119 -10.16 -4.38 30.29
N THR A 120 -9.79 -3.89 29.11
CA THR A 120 -10.16 -4.52 27.83
C THR A 120 -9.02 -5.33 27.24
N ASN A 121 -9.31 -6.57 26.86
CA ASN A 121 -8.42 -7.43 26.08
C ASN A 121 -8.60 -7.17 24.59
N LEU A 122 -7.50 -6.86 23.89
CA LEU A 122 -7.46 -6.62 22.45
C LEU A 122 -6.34 -7.42 21.80
N LEU A 123 -6.42 -7.59 20.48
CA LEU A 123 -5.33 -8.16 19.69
C LEU A 123 -4.67 -7.04 18.90
N GLN A 124 -3.36 -6.87 19.10
CA GLN A 124 -2.54 -6.00 18.25
C GLN A 124 -2.08 -6.81 17.04
N VAL A 125 -2.65 -6.51 15.89
CA VAL A 125 -2.39 -7.18 14.62
C VAL A 125 -1.31 -6.43 13.85
N SER A 126 -0.30 -7.14 13.38
CA SER A 126 0.66 -6.65 12.38
C SER A 126 0.70 -7.59 11.20
N ALA A 127 0.44 -7.05 10.01
CA ALA A 127 0.43 -7.81 8.77
C ALA A 127 1.16 -7.05 7.65
N ARG A 128 1.76 -7.81 6.74
CA ARG A 128 2.36 -7.32 5.51
C ARG A 128 1.83 -8.14 4.33
N PHE A 129 1.55 -7.45 3.25
CA PHE A 129 0.99 -8.03 2.03
C PHE A 129 1.84 -7.62 0.83
N PHE A 130 1.92 -8.52 -0.15
CA PHE A 130 2.30 -8.20 -1.51
C PHE A 130 1.05 -8.12 -2.38
N PHE A 131 1.05 -7.23 -3.38
CA PHE A 131 -0.07 -7.12 -4.30
C PHE A 131 0.39 -6.73 -5.71
N SER A 132 -0.37 -7.11 -6.72
CA SER A 132 -0.32 -6.50 -8.06
C SER A 132 -1.50 -5.55 -8.21
N GLN A 133 -1.31 -4.41 -8.87
CA GLN A 133 -2.37 -3.42 -9.04
C GLN A 133 -3.44 -3.94 -10.00
N LYS A 134 -4.72 -3.64 -9.71
CA LYS A 134 -5.86 -4.08 -10.51
C LYS A 134 -5.87 -3.43 -11.88
N ASP A 135 -5.87 -2.11 -11.88
CA ASP A 135 -5.93 -1.33 -13.12
C ASP A 135 -4.52 -1.08 -13.63
N GLY A 136 -4.38 -1.09 -14.96
CA GLY A 136 -3.18 -0.63 -15.62
C GLY A 136 -2.77 0.76 -15.12
N ILE A 137 -1.47 1.04 -15.19
CA ILE A 137 -0.89 2.29 -14.69
C ILE A 137 -1.27 3.50 -15.52
N GLY A 138 -1.91 3.32 -16.68
CA GLY A 138 -2.31 4.38 -17.62
C GLY A 138 -1.59 4.26 -18.97
N LYS A 139 -1.70 5.29 -19.82
CA LYS A 139 -1.10 5.27 -21.16
C LYS A 139 0.34 5.78 -21.09
N ILE A 140 1.27 5.01 -21.65
CA ILE A 140 2.66 5.40 -21.83
C ILE A 140 2.94 5.59 -23.32
N ASN A 141 3.56 6.71 -23.68
CA ASN A 141 3.98 6.97 -25.05
C ASN A 141 5.40 6.44 -25.22
N LEU A 142 5.57 5.42 -26.06
CA LEU A 142 6.88 4.92 -26.43
C LEU A 142 7.66 6.02 -27.20
N GLY A 143 8.97 6.10 -26.98
CA GLY A 143 9.82 7.14 -27.56
C GLY A 143 9.87 8.47 -26.79
N GLN A 144 9.00 8.67 -25.78
CA GLN A 144 9.06 9.83 -24.90
C GLN A 144 9.96 9.55 -23.69
N ALA A 145 10.82 10.52 -23.35
CA ALA A 145 11.54 10.48 -22.09
C ALA A 145 10.64 10.91 -20.92
N TYR A 146 10.71 10.17 -19.82
CA TYR A 146 9.96 10.42 -18.60
C TYR A 146 10.91 10.58 -17.41
N THR A 147 10.46 11.33 -16.41
CA THR A 147 11.04 11.36 -15.07
C THR A 147 10.09 10.64 -14.12
N ILE A 148 10.66 9.86 -13.20
CA ILE A 148 9.90 9.18 -12.16
C ILE A 148 9.92 9.96 -10.85
N SER A 149 8.73 10.13 -10.28
CA SER A 149 8.54 10.81 -8.99
C SER A 149 7.76 9.91 -8.04
N GLU A 150 8.16 9.94 -6.77
CA GLU A 150 7.41 9.32 -5.68
C GLU A 150 6.60 10.41 -4.98
N LEU A 151 5.28 10.22 -4.93
CA LEU A 151 4.35 11.16 -4.32
C LEU A 151 3.78 10.54 -3.04
N PRO A 152 4.35 10.85 -1.87
CA PRO A 152 3.78 10.44 -0.60
C PRO A 152 2.49 11.25 -0.33
N VAL A 153 1.41 10.55 -0.02
CA VAL A 153 0.11 11.14 0.28
C VAL A 153 -0.40 10.63 1.61
N ASN A 154 -0.68 11.57 2.51
CA ASN A 154 -1.45 11.30 3.72
C ASN A 154 -2.94 11.16 3.37
N LEU A 155 -3.52 10.01 3.68
CA LEU A 155 -4.94 9.72 3.41
C LEU A 155 -5.89 10.38 4.43
N ASN A 156 -5.35 10.97 5.49
CA ASN A 156 -6.09 11.78 6.46
C ASN A 156 -6.07 13.30 6.14
N GLY A 157 -5.55 13.68 4.98
CA GLY A 157 -5.45 15.09 4.59
C GLY A 157 -4.46 15.87 5.46
N LYS A 158 -4.88 17.04 5.97
CA LYS A 158 -4.04 17.88 6.85
C LYS A 158 -3.81 17.27 8.25
N LYS A 159 -4.65 16.31 8.68
CA LYS A 159 -4.52 15.68 10.01
C LYS A 159 -3.54 14.51 9.95
N HIS A 160 -2.70 14.36 10.96
CA HIS A 160 -1.79 13.21 11.06
C HIS A 160 -2.53 11.88 11.31
N TYR A 161 -3.69 11.92 11.95
CA TYR A 161 -4.51 10.75 12.25
C TYR A 161 -6.00 11.09 12.25
N LYS A 162 -6.84 10.06 12.14
CA LYS A 162 -8.27 10.10 12.40
C LYS A 162 -8.57 9.38 13.72
N GLU A 163 -9.35 10.00 14.60
CA GLU A 163 -9.87 9.32 15.78
C GLU A 163 -11.12 8.51 15.41
N LEU A 164 -11.18 7.27 15.87
CA LEU A 164 -12.30 6.37 15.61
C LEU A 164 -12.47 5.37 16.76
N SER A 165 -13.69 4.85 16.89
CA SER A 165 -13.96 3.73 17.79
C SER A 165 -13.33 2.44 17.24
N LEU A 166 -13.05 1.46 18.10
CA LEU A 166 -12.56 0.14 17.64
C LEU A 166 -13.52 -0.52 16.64
N LYS A 167 -14.85 -0.40 16.86
CA LYS A 167 -15.87 -0.96 15.93
C LYS A 167 -15.75 -0.39 14.52
N SER A 168 -15.30 0.86 14.39
CA SER A 168 -15.15 1.53 13.10
C SER A 168 -13.79 1.29 12.44
N SER A 169 -12.92 0.47 13.04
CA SER A 169 -11.55 0.25 12.54
C SER A 169 -11.55 -0.38 11.15
N GLU A 170 -12.31 -1.46 10.97
CA GLU A 170 -12.38 -2.18 9.70
C GLU A 170 -12.92 -1.31 8.58
N SER A 171 -14.08 -0.66 8.80
CA SER A 171 -14.69 0.21 7.80
C SER A 171 -13.80 1.41 7.43
N ALA A 172 -13.01 1.92 8.38
CA ALA A 172 -12.00 2.95 8.11
C ALA A 172 -10.89 2.44 7.19
N ARG A 173 -10.34 1.23 7.44
CA ARG A 173 -9.33 0.60 6.55
C ARG A 173 -9.87 0.41 5.14
N GLN A 174 -11.08 -0.15 5.01
CA GLN A 174 -11.73 -0.34 3.71
C GLN A 174 -11.94 0.99 2.97
N LYS A 175 -12.30 2.07 3.69
CA LYS A 175 -12.41 3.42 3.11
C LYS A 175 -11.05 3.95 2.62
N TYR A 176 -9.95 3.65 3.30
CA TYR A 176 -8.62 4.01 2.81
C TYR A 176 -8.29 3.27 1.51
N TYR A 177 -8.57 1.97 1.39
CA TYR A 177 -8.35 1.23 0.14
C TYR A 177 -9.13 1.82 -1.04
N LYS A 178 -10.42 2.15 -0.83
CA LYS A 178 -11.23 2.84 -1.85
C LYS A 178 -10.67 4.22 -2.22
N THR A 179 -10.17 4.97 -1.22
CA THR A 179 -9.57 6.30 -1.43
C THR A 179 -8.25 6.21 -2.19
N ILE A 180 -7.45 5.16 -1.96
CA ILE A 180 -6.21 4.92 -2.68
C ILE A 180 -6.49 4.70 -4.17
N HIS A 181 -7.42 3.80 -4.48
CA HIS A 181 -7.85 3.53 -5.84
C HIS A 181 -8.35 4.80 -6.55
N SER A 182 -9.31 5.50 -5.95
CA SER A 182 -9.92 6.68 -6.58
C SER A 182 -8.94 7.83 -6.80
N LYS A 183 -7.98 8.03 -5.88
CA LYS A 183 -6.91 9.01 -6.08
C LYS A 183 -5.98 8.61 -7.23
N CYS A 184 -5.62 7.34 -7.35
CA CYS A 184 -4.78 6.88 -8.45
C CYS A 184 -5.50 7.04 -9.80
N GLU A 185 -6.79 6.70 -9.88
CA GLU A 185 -7.62 6.96 -11.07
C GLU A 185 -7.65 8.44 -11.46
N ARG A 186 -7.83 9.33 -10.47
CA ARG A 186 -7.78 10.78 -10.72
C ARG A 186 -6.41 11.21 -11.24
N MET A 187 -5.31 10.68 -10.70
CA MET A 187 -3.97 10.98 -11.17
C MET A 187 -3.73 10.48 -12.61
N LYS A 188 -4.25 9.29 -12.97
CA LYS A 188 -4.17 8.80 -14.36
C LYS A 188 -4.84 9.74 -15.34
N ARG A 189 -6.00 10.33 -14.98
CA ARG A 189 -6.70 11.30 -15.84
C ARG A 189 -5.91 12.60 -16.04
N LEU A 190 -5.16 13.04 -15.03
CA LEU A 190 -4.42 14.30 -15.07
C LEU A 190 -3.02 14.16 -15.68
N ASN A 191 -2.30 13.09 -15.33
CA ASN A 191 -0.87 12.92 -15.61
C ASN A 191 -0.59 11.72 -16.53
N SER A 192 -1.63 11.10 -17.08
CA SER A 192 -1.61 9.87 -17.88
C SER A 192 -1.16 8.59 -17.14
N ILE A 193 -0.41 8.68 -16.04
CA ILE A 193 0.20 7.53 -15.35
C ILE A 193 0.09 7.62 -13.82
N CYS A 194 -0.30 6.51 -13.17
CA CYS A 194 -0.21 6.31 -11.71
C CYS A 194 0.00 4.83 -11.35
N ALA A 195 0.96 4.58 -10.46
CA ALA A 195 1.17 3.29 -9.81
C ALA A 195 1.14 3.42 -8.28
N ILE A 196 0.48 2.49 -7.59
CA ILE A 196 0.49 2.39 -6.12
C ILE A 196 1.73 1.58 -5.71
N ALA A 197 2.69 2.22 -5.04
CA ALA A 197 3.97 1.61 -4.69
C ALA A 197 3.99 1.02 -3.27
N SER A 198 3.45 1.76 -2.29
CA SER A 198 3.32 1.26 -0.93
C SER A 198 2.15 1.88 -0.19
N VAL A 199 1.57 1.12 0.73
CA VAL A 199 0.50 1.56 1.62
C VAL A 199 0.90 1.23 3.05
N ASN A 200 0.71 2.17 3.96
CA ASN A 200 0.99 1.98 5.38
C ASN A 200 -0.20 2.50 6.20
N ILE A 201 -0.92 1.58 6.85
CA ILE A 201 -2.01 1.92 7.77
C ILE A 201 -1.59 1.47 9.16
N ARG A 202 -1.58 2.42 10.09
CA ARG A 202 -1.19 2.17 11.47
C ARG A 202 -2.19 2.79 12.40
N SER A 203 -2.63 2.04 13.39
CA SER A 203 -3.36 2.58 14.50
C SER A 203 -2.62 2.46 15.82
N ARG A 204 -3.00 3.33 16.74
CA ARG A 204 -2.52 3.44 18.12
C ARG A 204 -3.71 3.74 19.01
N MET A 205 -3.75 3.20 20.22
CA MET A 205 -4.79 3.59 21.16
C MET A 205 -4.58 5.02 21.65
N GLY A 206 -5.67 5.76 21.81
CA GLY A 206 -5.67 7.08 22.42
C GLY A 206 -5.42 7.01 23.93
N LYS A 207 -5.09 8.16 24.55
CA LYS A 207 -4.79 8.26 25.98
C LYS A 207 -5.90 7.70 26.87
N ASN A 208 -7.16 7.94 26.52
CA ASN A 208 -8.31 7.51 27.32
C ASN A 208 -8.81 6.11 26.96
N HIS A 209 -8.08 5.39 26.09
CA HIS A 209 -8.34 3.99 25.69
C HIS A 209 -9.72 3.68 25.06
N SER A 210 -10.63 4.65 24.98
CA SER A 210 -11.94 4.55 24.36
C SER A 210 -11.93 4.79 22.85
N LYS A 211 -10.90 5.49 22.35
CA LYS A 211 -10.71 5.83 20.95
C LYS A 211 -9.35 5.37 20.46
N MET A 212 -9.30 5.07 19.18
CA MET A 212 -8.10 4.70 18.46
C MET A 212 -7.75 5.81 17.47
N LYS A 213 -6.47 6.13 17.36
CA LYS A 213 -5.91 7.04 16.37
C LYS A 213 -5.38 6.22 15.21
N MET A 214 -5.97 6.36 14.03
CA MET A 214 -5.53 5.67 12.81
C MET A 214 -4.89 6.67 11.83
N SER A 215 -3.66 6.33 11.43
CA SER A 215 -2.89 7.01 10.39
C SER A 215 -2.84 6.12 9.16
N ALA A 216 -2.92 6.74 7.98
CA ALA A 216 -2.84 6.02 6.72
C ALA A 216 -2.10 6.87 5.69
N ALA A 217 -1.11 6.27 5.05
CA ALA A 217 -0.31 6.91 4.02
C ALA A 217 -0.11 5.96 2.84
N VAL A 218 0.02 6.52 1.65
CA VAL A 218 0.30 5.82 0.41
C VAL A 218 1.39 6.56 -0.35
N VAL A 219 2.25 5.82 -1.03
CA VAL A 219 3.20 6.37 -2.00
C VAL A 219 2.73 5.99 -3.39
N TYR A 220 2.45 6.99 -4.21
CA TYR A 220 2.22 6.80 -5.63
C TYR A 220 3.50 7.02 -6.41
N SER A 221 3.69 6.24 -7.47
CA SER A 221 4.69 6.45 -8.49
C SER A 221 4.01 7.14 -9.67
N THR A 222 4.55 8.28 -10.09
CA THR A 222 4.07 9.01 -11.26
C THR A 222 5.21 9.17 -12.25
N LEU A 223 4.85 9.20 -13.54
CA LEU A 223 5.78 9.53 -14.62
C LEU A 223 5.41 10.90 -15.20
N THR A 224 6.38 11.80 -15.27
CA THR A 224 6.21 13.13 -15.88
C THR A 224 7.03 13.21 -17.15
N LYS A 225 6.40 13.64 -18.25
CA LYS A 225 7.08 13.83 -19.53
C LYS A 225 8.19 14.87 -19.39
N VAL A 226 9.38 14.57 -19.88
CA VAL A 226 10.43 15.58 -20.04
C VAL A 226 10.04 16.46 -21.22
N LYS A 227 9.87 17.76 -20.99
CA LYS A 227 9.71 18.71 -22.09
C LYS A 227 11.01 18.70 -22.89
N SER A 228 10.95 18.35 -24.17
CA SER A 228 12.07 18.64 -25.06
C SER A 228 12.25 20.15 -25.04
N LYS A 229 13.45 20.62 -24.68
CA LYS A 229 13.83 21.97 -25.08
C LYS A 229 13.94 21.92 -26.59
N SER A 230 12.98 22.51 -27.29
CA SER A 230 13.16 22.88 -28.70
C SER A 230 14.45 23.69 -28.75
N LYS A 231 15.46 23.14 -29.43
CA LYS A 231 16.60 23.94 -29.87
C LYS A 231 16.16 24.78 -31.05
#